data_AF-A0A838UZ26-F1
#
_entry.id   AF-A0A838UZ26-F1
#
_cell.length_a   1.000
_cell.length_b   1.000
_cell.length_c   1.000
_cell.angle_alpha   90.00
_cell.angle_beta   90.00
_cell.angle_gamma   90.00
#
_symmetry.space_group_name_H-M   'P 1'
#
loop_
_entity.id
_entity.type
_entity.pdbx_description
1 polymer ?
#
loop_
_entity_poly.entity_id
_entity_poly.type
_entity_poly.pdbx_seq_one_letter_code
_entity_poly.pdbx_strand_id
1 'polypeptide(L)'
;MITEITEAGAAHEAVDAQAYCRTIIRRAAKTFYWGSLFLPRPKRMAAWTLYAFCRCVDDCVDEQTDVAQAEADLNKWRDWLLSAYKGVASDPVTTAWVEMLTRYDVPLQPALDLIEGARMDLHPTQPMSFDELHLYCYRVAGTVGLLMAPVLGYSARMALPCAV
;
A
#
# COMPACT_ATOMS: atom_id res chain seq x y z
N MET A 1 -18.54 19.67 -9.00
CA MET A 1 -19.41 20.21 -7.93
C MET A 1 -18.83 19.79 -6.59
N ILE A 2 -17.66 20.34 -6.25
CA ILE A 2 -16.99 20.14 -4.96
C ILE A 2 -16.34 21.48 -4.61
N THR A 3 -17.18 22.38 -4.14
CA THR A 3 -16.76 23.59 -3.42
C THR A 3 -17.73 23.71 -2.27
N GLU A 4 -17.23 24.14 -1.11
CA GLU A 4 -17.92 24.29 0.18
C GLU A 4 -17.86 23.06 1.10
N ILE A 5 -16.74 22.93 1.83
CA ILE A 5 -16.79 22.79 3.29
C ILE A 5 -15.61 23.57 3.90
N THR A 6 -15.88 24.80 4.30
CA THR A 6 -15.15 25.61 5.30
C THR A 6 -16.26 26.50 5.87
N GLU A 7 -16.59 26.60 7.15
CA GLU A 7 -15.97 26.24 8.43
C GLU A 7 -17.12 25.90 9.40
N ALA A 8 -16.89 24.98 10.33
CA ALA A 8 -17.54 24.99 11.64
C ALA A 8 -16.66 24.18 12.60
N GLY A 9 -16.18 24.84 13.65
CA GLY A 9 -15.32 24.24 14.65
C GLY A 9 -15.95 23.01 15.31
N ALA A 10 -15.32 21.86 15.13
CA ALA A 10 -15.53 20.64 15.88
C ALA A 10 -14.16 20.01 16.10
N ALA A 11 -13.91 19.52 17.32
CA ALA A 11 -12.74 18.71 17.63
C ALA A 11 -12.51 17.70 16.49
N HIS A 12 -11.32 17.71 15.90
CA HIS A 12 -10.97 16.84 14.78
C HIS A 12 -11.17 15.40 15.22
N GLU A 13 -12.31 14.80 14.85
CA GLU A 13 -12.63 13.43 15.19
C GLU A 13 -11.56 12.58 14.50
N ALA A 14 -10.62 12.06 15.28
CA ALA A 14 -9.49 11.32 14.74
C ALA A 14 -10.05 10.17 13.90
N VAL A 15 -9.81 10.20 12.59
CA VAL A 15 -10.26 9.14 11.67
C VAL A 15 -9.68 7.82 12.17
N ASP A 16 -10.55 6.84 12.43
CA ASP A 16 -10.11 5.47 12.75
C ASP A 16 -9.38 4.90 11.53
N ALA A 17 -8.06 4.87 11.62
CA ALA A 17 -7.14 4.41 10.58
C ALA A 17 -7.49 3.00 10.06
N GLN A 18 -7.88 2.09 10.95
CA GLN A 18 -8.20 0.71 10.59
C GLN A 18 -9.57 0.62 9.92
N ALA A 19 -10.55 1.42 10.37
CA ALA A 19 -11.84 1.53 9.70
C ALA A 19 -11.70 2.17 8.30
N TYR A 20 -10.78 3.13 8.14
CA TYR A 20 -10.44 3.73 6.87
C TYR A 20 -9.86 2.71 5.88
N CYS A 21 -8.80 1.99 6.28
CA CYS A 21 -8.20 0.93 5.45
C CYS A 21 -9.21 -0.17 5.09
N ARG A 22 -10.06 -0.58 6.05
CA ARG A 22 -11.14 -1.55 5.82
C ARG A 22 -12.11 -1.06 4.74
N THR A 23 -12.44 0.22 4.74
CA THR A 23 -13.38 0.81 3.77
C THR A 23 -12.81 0.76 2.36
N ILE A 24 -11.51 1.05 2.20
CA ILE A 24 -10.81 0.98 0.90
C ILE A 24 -10.90 -0.43 0.33
N ILE A 25 -10.38 -1.44 1.04
CA ILE A 25 -10.36 -2.82 0.52
C ILE A 25 -11.77 -3.37 0.27
N ARG A 26 -12.74 -3.05 1.14
CA ARG A 26 -14.13 -3.50 0.97
C ARG A 26 -14.77 -2.97 -0.31
N ARG A 27 -14.40 -1.75 -0.74
CA ARG A 27 -14.91 -1.11 -1.96
C ARG A 27 -14.15 -1.55 -3.20
N ALA A 28 -12.81 -1.53 -3.14
CA ALA A 28 -11.95 -1.73 -4.29
C ALA A 28 -11.67 -3.21 -4.62
N ALA A 29 -11.59 -4.11 -3.63
CA ALA A 29 -11.30 -5.52 -3.86
C ALA A 29 -12.17 -6.47 -3.05
N LYS A 30 -13.37 -6.75 -3.58
CA LYS A 30 -14.34 -7.65 -2.94
C LYS A 30 -13.73 -9.03 -2.65
N THR A 31 -13.02 -9.64 -3.59
CA THR A 31 -12.41 -10.98 -3.41
C THR A 31 -11.36 -11.00 -2.31
N PHE A 32 -10.44 -10.03 -2.28
CA PHE A 32 -9.43 -9.92 -1.21
C PHE A 32 -10.08 -9.59 0.14
N TYR A 33 -11.10 -8.73 0.16
CA TYR A 33 -11.85 -8.45 1.38
C TYR A 33 -12.47 -9.73 1.95
N TRP A 34 -13.18 -10.52 1.14
CA TRP A 34 -13.77 -11.79 1.58
C TRP A 34 -12.69 -12.78 2.03
N GLY A 35 -11.60 -12.93 1.29
CA GLY A 35 -10.47 -13.78 1.66
C GLY A 35 -9.85 -13.39 3.01
N SER A 36 -9.71 -12.09 3.27
CA SER A 36 -9.17 -11.59 4.54
C SER A 36 -10.02 -11.95 5.76
N LEU A 37 -11.32 -12.24 5.58
CA LEU A 37 -12.20 -12.62 6.70
C LEU A 37 -11.86 -13.99 7.29
N PHE A 38 -11.10 -14.82 6.58
CA PHE A 38 -10.59 -16.09 7.10
C PHE A 38 -9.34 -15.91 7.98
N LEU A 39 -8.71 -14.74 7.95
CA LEU A 39 -7.56 -14.44 8.81
C LEU A 39 -7.99 -14.04 10.23
N PRO A 40 -7.21 -14.40 11.27
CA PRO A 40 -7.36 -13.84 12.61
C PRO A 40 -7.31 -12.31 12.58
N ARG A 41 -8.03 -11.67 13.51
CA ARG A 41 -8.23 -10.20 13.52
C ARG A 41 -6.93 -9.39 13.33
N PRO A 42 -5.80 -9.67 14.02
CA PRO A 42 -4.57 -8.89 13.83
C PRO A 42 -3.97 -9.02 12.41
N LYS A 43 -4.04 -10.20 11.81
CA LYS A 43 -3.52 -10.44 10.45
C LYS A 43 -4.43 -9.83 9.38
N ARG A 44 -5.74 -9.88 9.63
CA ARG A 44 -6.75 -9.24 8.77
C ARG A 44 -6.57 -7.72 8.70
N MET A 45 -6.34 -7.07 9.84
CA MET A 45 -6.09 -5.63 9.92
C MET A 45 -4.82 -5.23 9.16
N ALA A 46 -3.75 -6.00 9.30
CA ALA A 46 -2.53 -5.81 8.52
C ALA A 46 -2.77 -6.01 7.01
N ALA A 47 -3.54 -7.03 6.61
CA ALA A 47 -3.90 -7.22 5.20
C ALA A 47 -4.71 -6.03 4.63
N TRP A 48 -5.63 -5.45 5.42
CA TRP A 48 -6.36 -4.25 5.00
C TRP A 48 -5.46 -3.04 4.87
N THR A 49 -4.52 -2.87 5.80
CA THR A 49 -3.52 -1.79 5.81
C THR A 49 -2.64 -1.87 4.57
N LEU A 50 -2.09 -3.05 4.29
CA LEU A 50 -1.26 -3.31 3.12
C LEU A 50 -2.02 -3.07 1.82
N TYR A 51 -3.25 -3.58 1.71
CA TYR A 51 -4.08 -3.33 0.54
C TYR A 51 -4.37 -1.84 0.35
N ALA A 52 -4.70 -1.12 1.44
CA ALA A 52 -4.98 0.32 1.36
C ALA A 52 -3.78 1.12 0.86
N PHE A 53 -2.57 0.78 1.33
CA PHE A 53 -1.33 1.36 0.80
C PHE A 53 -1.16 1.09 -0.70
N CYS A 54 -1.27 -0.17 -1.14
CA CYS A 54 -1.16 -0.51 -2.56
C CYS A 54 -2.15 0.31 -3.39
N ARG A 55 -3.43 0.36 -2.98
CA ARG A 55 -4.45 1.09 -3.71
C ARG A 55 -4.18 2.58 -3.78
N CYS A 56 -3.73 3.20 -2.69
CA CYS A 56 -3.40 4.63 -2.70
C CYS A 56 -2.19 4.95 -3.59
N VAL A 57 -1.23 4.04 -3.72
CA VAL A 57 -0.11 4.19 -4.65
C VAL A 57 -0.59 4.04 -6.09
N ASP A 58 -1.42 3.04 -6.39
CA ASP A 58 -2.02 2.86 -7.73
C ASP A 58 -2.89 4.06 -8.14
N ASP A 59 -3.67 4.62 -7.21
CA ASP A 59 -4.52 5.81 -7.42
C ASP A 59 -3.70 7.03 -7.87
N CYS A 60 -2.43 7.14 -7.47
CA CYS A 60 -1.55 8.24 -7.91
C CYS A 60 -1.31 8.22 -9.42
N VAL A 61 -1.41 7.04 -10.06
CA VAL A 61 -1.18 6.84 -11.48
C VAL A 61 -2.49 6.69 -12.25
N ASP A 62 -3.44 5.92 -11.71
CA ASP A 62 -4.72 5.63 -12.34
C ASP A 62 -5.61 6.88 -12.52
N GLU A 63 -5.60 7.81 -11.55
CA GLU A 63 -6.54 8.93 -11.50
C GLU A 63 -5.95 10.25 -12.06
N GLN A 64 -4.66 10.27 -12.40
CA GLN A 64 -3.96 11.50 -12.80
C GLN A 64 -3.76 11.59 -14.31
N THR A 65 -4.20 12.70 -14.90
CA THR A 65 -3.89 13.04 -16.30
C THR A 65 -2.58 13.81 -16.45
N ASP A 66 -2.04 14.34 -15.34
CA ASP A 66 -0.79 15.09 -15.31
C ASP A 66 0.33 14.23 -14.68
N VAL A 67 1.31 13.85 -15.50
CA VAL A 67 2.46 13.04 -15.09
C VAL A 67 3.27 13.73 -14.00
N ALA A 68 3.41 15.06 -14.03
CA ALA A 68 4.19 15.79 -13.03
C ALA A 68 3.50 15.73 -11.65
N GLN A 69 2.18 15.79 -11.62
CA GLN A 69 1.40 15.64 -10.40
C GLN A 69 1.49 14.21 -9.85
N ALA A 70 1.37 13.21 -10.73
CA ALA A 70 1.51 11.81 -10.34
C ALA A 70 2.90 11.50 -9.77
N GLU A 71 3.97 12.03 -10.38
CA GLU A 71 5.34 11.92 -9.82
C GLU A 71 5.46 12.57 -8.44
N ALA A 72 4.87 13.75 -8.24
CA ALA A 72 4.86 14.43 -6.95
C ALA A 72 4.12 13.62 -5.88
N ASP A 73 2.98 13.01 -6.23
CA ASP A 73 2.20 12.18 -5.30
C ASP A 73 2.92 10.87 -4.94
N LEU A 74 3.58 10.22 -5.91
CA LEU A 74 4.43 9.05 -5.64
C LEU A 74 5.62 9.41 -4.72
N ASN A 75 6.25 10.57 -4.93
CA ASN A 75 7.34 11.04 -4.07
C ASN A 75 6.85 11.33 -2.64
N LYS A 76 5.67 11.94 -2.51
CA LYS A 76 5.01 12.16 -1.22
C LYS A 76 4.73 10.85 -0.50
N TRP A 77 4.18 9.84 -1.18
CA TRP A 77 3.97 8.50 -0.60
C TRP A 77 5.27 7.84 -0.18
N ARG A 78 6.34 8.00 -0.96
CA ARG A 78 7.68 7.52 -0.61
C ARG A 78 8.17 8.12 0.71
N ASP A 79 8.05 9.44 0.87
CA ASP A 79 8.51 10.14 2.06
C ASP A 79 7.64 9.84 3.29
N TRP A 80 6.33 9.70 3.09
CA TRP A 80 5.40 9.23 4.12
C TRP A 80 5.74 7.82 4.59
N LEU A 81 6.02 6.90 3.68
CA LEU A 81 6.44 5.54 4.01
C LEU A 81 7.76 5.55 4.79
N LEU A 82 8.78 6.28 4.33
CA LEU A 82 10.06 6.41 5.04
C LEU A 82 9.88 6.97 6.46
N SER A 83 8.92 7.87 6.66
CA SER A 83 8.57 8.43 7.97
C SER A 83 7.82 7.41 8.83
N ALA A 84 6.91 6.63 8.24
CA ALA A 84 6.15 5.59 8.93
C ALA A 84 7.08 4.50 9.50
N TYR A 85 8.12 4.13 8.76
CA TYR A 85 9.17 3.20 9.27
C TYR A 85 10.01 3.78 10.40
N LYS A 86 9.94 5.10 10.66
CA LYS A 86 10.51 5.78 11.83
C LYS A 86 9.47 6.07 12.91
N GLY A 87 8.24 5.56 12.75
CA GLY A 87 7.13 5.74 13.70
C GLY A 87 6.33 7.04 13.52
N VAL A 88 6.53 7.80 12.43
CA VAL A 88 5.83 9.05 12.17
C VAL A 88 4.80 8.85 11.06
N ALA A 89 3.51 9.03 11.38
CA ALA A 89 2.41 8.92 10.43
C ALA A 89 1.99 10.29 9.89
N SER A 90 1.54 10.33 8.64
CA SER A 90 1.10 11.55 7.94
C SER A 90 -0.37 11.50 7.52
N ASP A 91 -0.98 10.32 7.53
CA ASP A 91 -2.36 10.07 7.10
C ASP A 91 -2.95 8.81 7.78
N PRO A 92 -4.23 8.48 7.57
CA PRO A 92 -4.84 7.28 8.15
C PRO A 92 -4.16 5.98 7.73
N VAL A 93 -3.70 5.86 6.48
CA VAL A 93 -3.05 4.62 5.99
C VAL A 93 -1.69 4.42 6.67
N THR A 94 -0.86 5.45 6.73
CA THR A 94 0.43 5.41 7.43
C THR A 94 0.27 5.28 8.94
N THR A 95 -0.84 5.76 9.51
CA THR A 95 -1.16 5.50 10.93
C THR A 95 -1.39 4.00 11.17
N ALA A 96 -2.20 3.36 10.32
CA ALA A 96 -2.40 1.91 10.37
C ALA A 96 -1.10 1.14 10.07
N TRP A 97 -0.25 1.68 9.18
CA TRP A 97 1.06 1.12 8.84
C TRP A 97 2.01 1.13 10.03
N VAL A 98 2.12 2.26 10.75
CA VAL A 98 2.92 2.35 11.98
C VAL A 98 2.45 1.33 13.00
N GLU A 99 1.13 1.19 13.21
CA GLU A 99 0.60 0.16 14.14
C GLU A 99 0.98 -1.26 13.67
N MET A 100 0.88 -1.55 12.38
CA MET A 100 1.28 -2.83 11.81
C MET A 100 2.76 -3.15 12.05
N LEU A 101 3.66 -2.16 11.87
CA LEU A 101 5.10 -2.32 12.08
C LEU A 101 5.47 -2.61 13.55
N THR A 102 4.62 -2.26 14.52
CA THR A 102 4.84 -2.66 15.92
C THR A 102 4.66 -4.17 16.16
N ARG A 103 4.01 -4.88 15.22
CA ARG A 103 3.62 -6.30 15.37
C ARG A 103 4.35 -7.22 14.39
N TYR A 104 4.70 -6.71 13.21
CA TYR A 104 5.26 -7.52 12.13
C TYR A 104 6.51 -6.84 11.57
N ASP A 105 7.55 -7.64 11.35
CA ASP A 105 8.80 -7.21 10.71
C ASP A 105 8.62 -7.15 9.18
N VAL A 106 7.80 -6.18 8.73
CA VAL A 106 7.54 -5.95 7.30
C VAL A 106 8.74 -5.23 6.70
N PRO A 107 9.36 -5.75 5.63
CA PRO A 107 10.53 -5.11 5.03
C PRO A 107 10.15 -3.83 4.28
N LEU A 108 10.97 -2.78 4.43
CA LEU A 108 10.78 -1.50 3.74
C LEU A 108 10.97 -1.63 2.22
N GLN A 109 11.97 -2.38 1.77
CA GLN A 109 12.38 -2.37 0.37
C GLN A 109 11.25 -2.79 -0.60
N PRO A 110 10.48 -3.86 -0.36
CA PRO A 110 9.38 -4.21 -1.26
C PRO A 110 8.29 -3.12 -1.36
N ALA A 111 8.04 -2.35 -0.30
CA ALA A 111 7.09 -1.25 -0.36
C ALA A 111 7.64 -0.06 -1.19
N LEU A 112 8.95 0.18 -1.15
CA LEU A 112 9.60 1.16 -2.05
C LEU A 112 9.62 0.67 -3.50
N ASP A 113 9.87 -0.62 -3.71
CA ASP A 113 9.86 -1.24 -5.05
C ASP A 113 8.47 -1.20 -5.67
N LEU A 114 7.40 -1.29 -4.87
CA LEU A 114 6.02 -1.12 -5.34
C LEU A 114 5.76 0.30 -5.84
N ILE A 115 6.21 1.33 -5.11
CA ILE A 115 6.13 2.73 -5.58
C ILE A 115 6.91 2.92 -6.89
N GLU A 116 8.04 2.25 -7.03
CA GLU A 116 8.80 2.26 -8.28
C GLU A 116 8.09 1.50 -9.40
N GLY A 117 7.36 0.42 -9.10
CA GLY A 117 6.47 -0.26 -10.02
C GLY A 117 5.40 0.69 -10.58
N ALA A 118 4.68 1.38 -9.70
CA ALA A 118 3.69 2.38 -10.10
C ALA A 118 4.32 3.51 -10.93
N ARG A 119 5.56 3.92 -10.62
CA ARG A 119 6.29 4.91 -11.43
C ARG A 119 6.56 4.43 -12.87
N MET A 120 6.75 3.13 -13.09
CA MET A 120 6.91 2.59 -14.46
C MET A 120 5.65 2.79 -15.29
N ASP A 121 4.46 2.76 -14.67
CA ASP A 121 3.18 2.92 -15.36
C ASP A 121 2.92 4.36 -15.85
N LEU A 122 3.67 5.36 -15.36
CA LEU A 122 3.62 6.74 -15.88
C LEU A 122 4.14 6.87 -17.32
N HIS A 123 5.06 5.98 -17.69
CA HIS A 123 5.68 5.96 -19.01
C HIS A 123 5.66 4.52 -19.52
N PRO A 124 4.49 3.97 -19.86
CA PRO A 124 4.34 2.55 -20.15
C PRO A 124 5.16 2.20 -21.39
N THR A 125 6.15 1.34 -21.21
CA THR A 125 6.97 0.78 -22.30
C THR A 125 6.66 -0.70 -22.46
N GLN A 126 6.70 -1.19 -23.70
CA GLN A 126 6.60 -2.62 -23.94
C GLN A 126 7.89 -3.30 -23.48
N PRO A 127 7.82 -4.33 -22.61
CA PRO A 127 9.01 -5.08 -22.23
C PRO A 127 9.63 -5.76 -23.44
N MET A 128 10.94 -5.56 -23.63
CA MET A 128 11.71 -6.10 -24.75
C MET A 128 12.35 -7.45 -24.41
N SER A 129 12.29 -7.86 -23.15
CA SER A 129 12.84 -9.13 -22.66
C SER A 129 11.98 -9.73 -21.54
N PHE A 130 12.17 -11.02 -21.28
CA PHE A 130 11.55 -11.68 -20.13
C PHE A 130 12.00 -11.07 -18.81
N ASP A 131 13.26 -10.65 -18.71
CA ASP A 131 13.81 -10.05 -17.48
C ASP A 131 13.14 -8.70 -17.18
N GLU A 132 12.85 -7.89 -18.19
CA GLU A 132 12.09 -6.64 -18.04
C GLU A 132 10.65 -6.91 -17.61
N LEU A 133 9.99 -7.89 -18.23
CA LEU A 133 8.63 -8.29 -17.84
C LEU A 133 8.61 -8.84 -16.41
N HIS A 134 9.59 -9.66 -16.05
CA HIS A 134 9.73 -10.22 -14.71
C HIS A 134 9.97 -9.12 -13.67
N LEU A 135 10.83 -8.14 -13.95
CA LEU A 135 11.06 -7.00 -13.07
C LEU A 135 9.76 -6.20 -12.85
N TYR A 136 8.98 -5.97 -13.90
CA TYR A 136 7.69 -5.31 -13.79
C TYR A 136 6.75 -6.10 -12.89
N CYS A 137 6.53 -7.39 -13.17
CA CYS A 137 5.67 -8.28 -12.36
C CYS A 137 6.12 -8.36 -10.89
N TYR A 138 7.44 -8.41 -10.64
CA TYR A 138 7.99 -8.34 -9.30
C TYR A 138 7.54 -7.06 -8.58
N ARG A 139 7.73 -5.89 -9.20
CA ARG A 139 7.44 -4.59 -8.59
C ARG A 139 5.95 -4.40 -8.30
N VAL A 140 5.08 -4.74 -9.25
CA VAL A 140 3.63 -4.47 -9.14
C VAL A 140 2.84 -5.58 -8.42
N ALA A 141 3.39 -6.80 -8.30
CA ALA A 141 2.69 -7.92 -7.67
C ALA A 141 3.54 -8.72 -6.66
N GLY A 142 4.78 -9.08 -7.01
CA GLY A 142 5.67 -9.87 -6.13
C GLY A 142 5.98 -9.16 -4.80
N THR A 143 6.14 -7.84 -4.84
CA THR A 143 6.31 -6.99 -3.65
C THR A 143 5.18 -7.17 -2.63
N VAL A 144 3.93 -7.28 -3.08
CA VAL A 144 2.77 -7.49 -2.20
C VAL A 144 2.87 -8.82 -1.45
N GLY A 145 3.32 -9.87 -2.13
CA GLY A 145 3.60 -11.16 -1.50
C GLY A 145 4.68 -11.07 -0.43
N LEU A 146 5.79 -10.38 -0.73
CA LEU A 146 6.89 -10.15 0.22
C LEU A 146 6.44 -9.34 1.45
N LEU A 147 5.58 -8.35 1.26
CA LEU A 147 5.03 -7.55 2.36
C LEU A 147 4.05 -8.34 3.23
N MET A 148 3.26 -9.24 2.63
CA MET A 148 2.33 -10.10 3.36
C MET A 148 3.01 -11.27 4.08
N ALA A 149 4.19 -11.71 3.65
CA ALA A 149 4.84 -12.91 4.21
C ALA A 149 5.06 -12.83 5.74
N PRO A 150 5.61 -11.73 6.32
CA PRO A 150 5.73 -11.59 7.78
C PRO A 150 4.38 -11.58 8.51
N VAL A 151 3.32 -11.07 7.87
CA VAL A 151 1.97 -11.00 8.43
C VAL A 151 1.31 -12.37 8.48
N LEU A 152 1.40 -13.14 7.39
CA LEU A 152 0.87 -14.50 7.33
C LEU A 152 1.67 -15.45 8.22
N GLY A 153 2.95 -15.17 8.41
CA GLY A 153 3.89 -15.98 9.16
C GLY A 153 4.38 -17.16 8.34
N TYR A 154 5.69 -17.35 8.29
CA TYR A 154 6.33 -18.49 7.64
C TYR A 154 7.41 -19.06 8.55
N SER A 155 7.55 -20.38 8.55
CA SER A 155 8.50 -21.11 9.42
C SER A 155 9.83 -21.42 8.72
N ALA A 156 9.87 -21.37 7.39
CA ALA A 156 11.07 -21.65 6.60
C ALA A 156 11.39 -20.48 5.68
N ARG A 157 12.65 -19.99 5.73
CA ARG A 157 13.16 -18.93 4.83
C ARG A 157 13.01 -19.29 3.35
N MET A 158 12.91 -20.58 3.04
CA MET A 158 12.61 -21.11 1.69
C MET A 158 11.22 -20.75 1.15
N ALA A 159 10.32 -20.20 1.98
CA ALA A 159 9.01 -19.74 1.52
C ALA A 159 9.05 -18.36 0.85
N LEU A 160 10.09 -17.55 1.11
CA LEU A 160 10.21 -16.20 0.56
C LEU A 160 10.34 -16.19 -0.98
N PRO A 161 11.11 -17.09 -1.63
CA PRO A 161 11.10 -17.19 -3.09
C PRO A 161 9.76 -17.57 -3.70
N CYS A 162 8.82 -18.15 -2.95
CA CYS A 162 7.49 -18.49 -3.45
C CYS A 162 6.49 -17.32 -3.34
N ALA A 163 6.91 -16.19 -2.77
CA ALA A 163 6.09 -15.00 -2.63
C ALA A 163 6.20 -14.05 -3.83
N VAL A 164 7.09 -14.35 -4.78
CA VAL A 164 7.38 -13.58 -5.99
C VAL A 164 7.15 -14.46 -7.21
#